data_AF-A0A414Q0B4-F1
#
_entry.id   AF-A0A414Q0B4-F1
#
_cell.length_a   1.000
_cell.length_b   1.000
_cell.length_c   1.000
_cell.angle_alpha   90.00
_cell.angle_beta   90.00
_cell.angle_gamma   90.00
#
_symmetry.space_group_name_H-M   'P 1'
#
loop_
_entity.id
_entity.type
_entity.pdbx_description
1 polymer ?
#
loop_
_entity_poly.entity_id
_entity_poly.type
_entity_poly.pdbx_seq_one_letter_code
_entity_poly.pdbx_strand_id
1 'polypeptide(L)'
;MKTQRVNPNGMNPMQMNNMSSMMGMMNNIQRIGKGKRKITVNLDKNNKKFLSKFIDEVKKQFASSAMGAQATGLGEFFDYIKSVVDGKEQMELKLSFEEYEFLKRMIVDSIRGMEGMTFKWYQFVKKGMLKVMIKQYRELLTKFK
;
A
#
# COMPACT_ATOMS: atom_id res chain seq x y z
N MET A 1 26.37 -14.45 -2.11
CA MET A 1 25.30 -15.30 -1.55
C MET A 1 25.08 -16.47 -2.50
N LYS A 2 25.19 -17.73 -2.03
CA LYS A 2 24.89 -18.90 -2.88
C LYS A 2 23.38 -18.94 -3.11
N THR A 3 22.96 -18.83 -4.36
CA THR A 3 21.55 -18.94 -4.77
C THR A 3 21.01 -20.30 -4.35
N GLN A 4 20.20 -20.33 -3.31
CA GLN A 4 19.55 -21.55 -2.84
C GLN A 4 18.54 -21.96 -3.93
N ARG A 5 18.89 -22.98 -4.71
CA ARG A 5 17.99 -23.58 -5.70
C ARG A 5 16.89 -24.31 -4.93
N VAL A 6 15.73 -23.66 -4.79
CA VAL A 6 14.55 -24.22 -4.13
C VAL A 6 13.98 -25.32 -5.04
N ASN A 7 13.82 -26.53 -4.49
CA ASN A 7 13.32 -27.70 -5.21
C ASN A 7 11.79 -27.59 -5.43
N PRO A 8 11.29 -27.55 -6.67
CA PRO A 8 9.86 -27.38 -6.96
C PRO A 8 8.98 -28.56 -6.53
N ASN A 9 9.55 -29.77 -6.43
CA ASN A 9 8.79 -31.01 -6.25
C ASN A 9 8.44 -31.34 -4.79
N GLY A 10 8.77 -30.47 -3.83
CA GLY A 10 8.50 -30.67 -2.39
C GLY A 10 7.56 -29.64 -1.76
N MET A 11 7.02 -28.69 -2.53
CA MET A 11 6.17 -27.62 -1.99
C MET A 11 4.69 -28.03 -1.97
N ASN A 12 4.10 -28.01 -0.77
CA ASN A 12 2.67 -28.25 -0.55
C ASN A 12 1.84 -27.16 -1.29
N PRO A 13 0.68 -27.44 -1.90
CA PRO A 13 -0.06 -26.43 -2.70
C PRO A 13 -0.36 -25.11 -1.97
N MET A 14 -0.55 -25.12 -0.64
CA MET A 14 -0.65 -23.90 0.16
C MET A 14 0.65 -23.07 0.19
N GLN A 15 1.81 -23.72 0.31
CA GLN A 15 3.10 -23.06 0.27
C GLN A 15 3.38 -22.49 -1.13
N MET A 16 2.98 -23.21 -2.18
CA MET A 16 3.09 -22.75 -3.56
C MET A 16 2.15 -21.57 -3.86
N ASN A 17 0.94 -21.54 -3.30
CA ASN A 17 -0.01 -20.43 -3.48
C ASN A 17 0.44 -19.17 -2.72
N ASN A 18 0.97 -19.35 -1.50
CA ASN A 18 1.56 -18.25 -0.72
C ASN A 18 2.87 -17.74 -1.37
N MET A 19 3.68 -18.63 -1.94
CA MET A 19 4.89 -18.27 -2.68
C MET A 19 4.56 -17.55 -3.99
N SER A 20 3.57 -18.03 -4.76
CA SER A 20 3.15 -17.42 -6.02
C SER A 20 2.54 -16.04 -5.82
N SER A 21 1.71 -15.85 -4.80
CA SER A 21 1.17 -14.54 -4.43
C SER A 21 2.26 -13.57 -3.97
N MET A 22 3.24 -14.04 -3.20
CA MET A 22 4.41 -13.26 -2.78
C MET A 22 5.33 -12.91 -3.96
N MET A 23 5.50 -13.81 -4.93
CA MET A 23 6.30 -13.60 -6.14
C MET A 23 5.60 -12.65 -7.14
N GLY A 24 4.28 -12.75 -7.29
CA GLY A 24 3.48 -11.80 -8.07
C GLY A 24 3.52 -10.40 -7.49
N MET A 25 3.49 -10.28 -6.15
CA MET A 25 3.67 -9.01 -5.46
C MET A 25 5.09 -8.44 -5.67
N MET A 26 6.12 -9.29 -5.62
CA MET A 26 7.51 -8.90 -5.88
C MET A 26 7.70 -8.36 -7.32
N ASN A 27 7.09 -9.01 -8.31
CA ASN A 27 7.14 -8.55 -9.70
C ASN A 27 6.47 -7.19 -9.91
N ASN A 28 5.33 -6.94 -9.25
CA ASN A 28 4.67 -5.63 -9.30
C ASN A 28 5.52 -4.54 -8.62
N ILE A 29 6.09 -4.85 -7.46
CA ILE A 29 7.00 -3.94 -6.71
C ILE A 29 8.20 -3.53 -7.56
N GLN A 30 8.79 -4.45 -8.33
CA GLN A 30 9.93 -4.14 -9.22
C GLN A 30 9.57 -3.23 -10.41
N ARG A 31 8.28 -3.10 -10.75
CA ARG A 31 7.79 -2.24 -11.85
C ARG A 31 7.39 -0.84 -11.38
N ILE A 32 7.26 -0.63 -10.07
CA ILE A 32 7.01 0.69 -9.48
C ILE A 32 8.15 1.65 -9.84
N GLY A 33 7.80 2.91 -10.18
CA GLY A 33 8.75 3.95 -10.58
C GLY A 33 9.24 3.87 -12.03
N LYS A 34 8.93 2.80 -12.77
CA LYS A 34 9.38 2.61 -14.17
C LYS A 34 8.32 2.95 -15.22
N GLY A 35 7.04 2.98 -14.83
CA GLY A 35 5.93 3.28 -15.72
C GLY A 35 5.72 4.77 -15.96
N LYS A 36 5.17 5.15 -17.12
CA LYS A 36 4.76 6.53 -17.39
C LYS A 36 3.51 6.89 -16.59
N ARG A 37 3.56 7.98 -15.82
CA ARG A 37 2.44 8.47 -15.00
C ARG A 37 1.39 9.17 -15.85
N LYS A 38 0.28 8.48 -16.11
CA LYS A 38 -0.81 8.94 -16.98
C LYS A 38 -2.18 8.96 -16.30
N ILE A 39 -2.35 8.19 -15.23
CA ILE A 39 -3.61 8.11 -14.50
C ILE A 39 -3.64 9.25 -13.49
N THR A 40 -4.67 10.08 -13.53
CA THR A 40 -4.83 11.22 -12.61
C THR A 40 -5.82 10.86 -11.52
N VAL A 41 -5.40 11.02 -10.27
CA VAL A 41 -6.24 10.91 -9.07
C VAL A 41 -6.41 12.30 -8.46
N ASN A 42 -7.65 12.78 -8.42
CA ASN A 42 -7.98 14.09 -7.84
C ASN A 42 -8.15 13.97 -6.33
N LEU A 43 -7.31 14.69 -5.58
CA LEU A 43 -7.27 14.71 -4.13
C LEU A 43 -7.70 16.09 -3.61
N ASP A 44 -8.65 16.12 -2.69
CA ASP A 44 -8.94 17.32 -1.89
C ASP A 44 -7.97 17.43 -0.69
N LYS A 45 -8.05 18.54 0.04
CA LYS A 45 -7.15 18.83 1.18
C LYS A 45 -7.17 17.73 2.25
N ASN A 46 -8.33 17.15 2.52
CA ASN A 46 -8.48 16.11 3.54
C ASN A 46 -7.81 14.81 3.08
N ASN A 47 -8.07 14.42 1.83
CA ASN A 47 -7.46 13.22 1.23
C ASN A 47 -5.95 13.36 1.10
N LYS A 48 -5.41 14.54 0.78
CA LYS A 48 -3.96 14.81 0.79
C LYS A 48 -3.35 14.61 2.17
N LYS A 49 -3.93 15.22 3.20
CA LYS A 49 -3.43 15.11 4.58
C LYS A 49 -3.47 13.67 5.08
N PHE A 50 -4.54 12.95 4.75
CA PHE A 50 -4.68 11.54 5.12
C PHE A 50 -3.68 10.67 4.37
N LEU A 51 -3.57 10.82 3.04
CA LEU A 51 -2.61 10.07 2.22
C LEU A 51 -1.16 10.33 2.64
N SER A 52 -0.80 11.57 2.99
CA SER A 52 0.52 11.92 3.53
C SER A 52 0.87 11.10 4.78
N LYS A 53 -0.05 11.06 5.76
CA LYS A 53 0.13 10.26 6.99
C LYS A 53 0.16 8.76 6.71
N PHE A 54 -0.68 8.30 5.79
CA PHE A 54 -0.71 6.90 5.37
C PHE A 54 0.65 6.46 4.80
N ILE A 55 1.23 7.26 3.89
CA ILE A 55 2.54 6.96 3.31
C ILE A 55 3.66 7.00 4.36
N ASP A 56 3.61 7.90 5.34
CA ASP A 56 4.59 7.89 6.44
C ASP A 56 4.54 6.58 7.23
N GLU A 57 3.35 6.07 7.51
CA GLU A 57 3.19 4.81 8.23
C GLU A 57 3.62 3.60 7.40
N VAL A 58 3.29 3.61 6.11
CA VAL A 58 3.76 2.60 5.15
C VAL A 58 5.28 2.57 5.09
N LYS A 59 5.94 3.73 4.94
CA LYS A 59 7.41 3.80 4.90
C LYS A 59 8.04 3.18 6.15
N LYS A 60 7.47 3.40 7.33
CA LYS A 60 7.94 2.78 8.58
C LYS A 60 7.80 1.25 8.56
N GLN A 61 6.66 0.74 8.11
CA GLN A 61 6.42 -0.70 8.02
C GLN A 61 7.31 -1.38 6.98
N PHE A 62 7.63 -0.69 5.88
CA PHE A 62 8.54 -1.21 4.87
C PHE A 62 10.00 -1.19 5.35
N ALA A 63 10.43 -0.14 6.05
CA ALA A 63 11.77 -0.04 6.61
C ALA A 63 12.06 -1.15 7.64
N SER A 64 11.05 -1.63 8.36
CA SER A 64 11.18 -2.74 9.31
C SER A 64 11.00 -4.13 8.67
N SER A 65 10.74 -4.22 7.36
CA SER A 65 10.49 -5.48 6.65
C SER A 65 11.71 -5.96 5.84
N ALA A 66 11.88 -7.28 5.69
CA ALA A 66 12.91 -7.87 4.82
C ALA A 66 12.79 -7.45 3.33
N MET A 67 11.62 -6.92 2.94
CA MET A 67 11.32 -6.40 1.60
C MET A 67 11.88 -4.99 1.36
N GLY A 68 12.16 -4.22 2.41
CA GLY A 68 12.67 -2.84 2.30
C GLY A 68 14.02 -2.76 1.58
N ALA A 69 14.85 -3.81 1.70
CA ALA A 69 16.17 -3.87 1.08
C ALA A 69 16.15 -4.14 -0.43
N GLN A 70 15.03 -4.63 -0.99
CA GLN A 70 14.94 -5.04 -2.41
C GLN A 70 14.05 -4.12 -3.26
N ALA A 71 13.50 -3.05 -2.68
CA ALA A 71 12.50 -2.21 -3.32
C ALA A 71 12.90 -0.74 -3.37
N THR A 72 14.08 -0.43 -3.91
CA THR A 72 14.57 0.95 -4.07
C THR A 72 13.55 1.85 -4.80
N GLY A 73 12.89 1.31 -5.84
CA GLY A 73 11.84 2.02 -6.57
C GLY A 73 10.55 2.30 -5.78
N LEU A 74 10.26 1.54 -4.71
CA LEU A 74 9.15 1.86 -3.80
C LEU A 74 9.45 3.07 -2.93
N GLY A 75 10.69 3.19 -2.44
CA GLY A 75 11.12 4.33 -1.64
C GLY A 75 10.95 5.64 -2.41
N GLU A 76 11.49 5.68 -3.63
CA GLU A 76 11.36 6.83 -4.54
C GLU A 76 9.90 7.13 -4.90
N PHE A 77 9.07 6.09 -5.06
CA PHE A 77 7.65 6.26 -5.31
C PHE A 77 6.92 6.87 -4.10
N PHE A 78 7.23 6.44 -2.87
CA PHE A 78 6.64 7.02 -1.67
C PHE A 78 7.09 8.47 -1.47
N ASP A 79 8.35 8.78 -1.75
CA ASP A 79 8.86 10.16 -1.72
C ASP A 79 8.17 11.03 -2.77
N TYR A 80 7.94 10.48 -3.97
CA TYR A 80 7.15 11.15 -4.99
C TYR A 80 5.73 11.47 -4.48
N ILE A 81 4.99 10.48 -3.94
CA ILE A 81 3.65 10.74 -3.40
C ILE A 81 3.71 11.84 -2.35
N LYS A 82 4.64 11.76 -1.39
CA LYS A 82 4.83 12.76 -0.33
C LYS A 82 5.02 14.17 -0.90
N SER A 83 5.90 14.34 -1.88
CA SER A 83 6.12 15.65 -2.51
C SER A 83 4.86 16.25 -3.15
N VAL A 84 4.03 15.42 -3.78
CA VAL A 84 2.75 15.86 -4.39
C VAL A 84 1.71 16.19 -3.31
N VAL A 85 1.55 15.33 -2.30
CA VAL A 85 0.51 15.52 -1.28
C VAL A 85 0.83 16.61 -0.27
N ASP A 86 2.12 16.88 -0.01
CA ASP A 86 2.56 17.95 0.89
C ASP A 86 2.72 19.29 0.16
N GLY A 87 2.78 19.28 -1.18
CA GLY A 87 2.77 20.49 -2.00
C GLY A 87 1.48 21.29 -1.84
N LYS A 88 1.55 22.62 -1.85
CA LYS A 88 0.39 23.50 -1.56
C LYS A 88 -0.63 23.57 -2.70
N GLU A 89 -0.18 23.47 -3.95
CA GLU A 89 -1.01 23.79 -5.13
C GLU A 89 -1.50 22.55 -5.90
N GLN A 90 -0.80 21.42 -5.78
CA GLN A 90 -1.05 20.25 -6.62
C GLN A 90 -2.14 19.35 -6.02
N MET A 91 -3.35 19.38 -6.59
CA MET A 91 -4.46 18.52 -6.19
C MET A 91 -4.52 17.21 -6.98
N GLU A 92 -3.69 17.08 -8.00
CA GLU A 92 -3.65 15.93 -8.89
C GLU A 92 -2.44 15.05 -8.59
N LEU A 93 -2.71 13.80 -8.19
CA LEU A 93 -1.68 12.76 -8.10
C LEU A 93 -1.66 11.96 -9.41
N LYS A 94 -0.55 12.03 -10.14
CA LYS A 94 -0.37 11.27 -11.39
C LYS A 94 0.37 9.97 -11.10
N LEU A 95 -0.15 8.86 -11.61
CA LEU A 95 0.36 7.51 -11.34
C LEU A 95 0.51 6.71 -12.64
N SER A 96 1.48 5.80 -12.69
CA SER A 96 1.46 4.72 -13.67
C SER A 96 0.34 3.73 -13.33
N PHE A 97 0.03 2.81 -14.24
CA PHE A 97 -0.96 1.77 -13.97
C PHE A 97 -0.57 0.90 -12.77
N GLU A 98 0.70 0.50 -12.69
CA GLU A 98 1.24 -0.33 -11.61
C GLU A 98 1.25 0.43 -10.28
N GLU A 99 1.65 1.70 -10.28
CA GLU A 99 1.62 2.58 -9.11
C GLU A 99 0.19 2.79 -8.59
N TYR A 100 -0.77 2.98 -9.50
CA TYR A 100 -2.18 3.13 -9.19
C TYR A 100 -2.76 1.86 -8.54
N GLU A 101 -2.57 0.70 -9.19
CA GLU A 101 -3.10 -0.58 -8.68
C GLU A 101 -2.45 -0.97 -7.34
N PHE A 102 -1.15 -0.71 -7.20
CA PHE A 102 -0.43 -0.95 -5.96
C PHE A 102 -1.01 -0.10 -4.81
N LEU A 103 -1.14 1.21 -5.00
CA LEU A 103 -1.65 2.11 -3.97
C LEU A 103 -3.12 1.81 -3.64
N LYS A 104 -3.96 1.53 -4.65
CA LYS A 104 -5.35 1.11 -4.48
C LYS A 104 -5.44 -0.17 -3.66
N ARG A 105 -4.62 -1.17 -3.97
CA ARG A 105 -4.59 -2.44 -3.24
C ARG A 105 -4.15 -2.27 -1.79
N MET A 106 -3.14 -1.46 -1.51
CA MET A 106 -2.72 -1.15 -0.14
C MET A 106 -3.85 -0.54 0.70
N ILE A 107 -4.62 0.38 0.13
CA ILE A 107 -5.78 0.98 0.79
C ILE A 107 -6.85 -0.10 1.06
N VAL A 108 -7.16 -0.94 0.08
CA VAL A 108 -8.15 -2.03 0.22
C VAL A 108 -7.72 -3.04 1.28
N ASP A 109 -6.47 -3.48 1.27
CA ASP A 109 -5.96 -4.48 2.21
C ASP A 109 -5.91 -3.90 3.64
N SER A 110 -5.62 -2.60 3.79
CA SER A 110 -5.74 -1.90 5.08
C SER A 110 -7.17 -1.88 5.60
N ILE A 111 -8.17 -1.62 4.74
CA ILE A 111 -9.60 -1.68 5.10
C ILE A 111 -9.97 -3.09 5.58
N ARG A 112 -9.61 -4.11 4.80
CA ARG A 112 -9.90 -5.51 5.15
C ARG A 112 -9.23 -5.92 6.47
N GLY A 113 -7.98 -5.52 6.67
CA GLY A 113 -7.25 -5.78 7.92
C GLY A 113 -7.94 -5.14 9.13
N MET A 114 -8.43 -3.91 9.00
CA MET A 114 -9.22 -3.26 10.05
C MET A 114 -10.57 -3.94 10.28
N GLU A 115 -11.29 -4.32 9.23
CA GLU A 115 -12.61 -4.98 9.34
C GLU A 115 -12.53 -6.37 9.97
N GLY A 116 -11.41 -7.07 9.80
CA GLY A 116 -11.15 -8.35 10.46
C GLY A 116 -10.84 -8.25 11.96
N MET A 117 -10.67 -7.05 12.53
CA MET A 117 -10.35 -6.88 13.95
C MET A 117 -11.55 -7.12 14.85
N THR A 118 -11.43 -8.06 15.79
CA THR A 118 -12.44 -8.32 16.82
C THR A 118 -12.11 -7.58 18.12
N PHE A 119 -13.10 -6.93 18.74
CA PHE A 119 -12.94 -6.18 19.98
C PHE A 119 -13.79 -6.76 21.10
N LYS A 120 -13.26 -6.74 22.33
CA LYS A 120 -14.05 -7.00 23.54
C LYS A 120 -15.00 -5.83 23.81
N TRP A 121 -16.11 -6.08 24.50
CA TRP A 121 -17.19 -5.10 24.70
C TRP A 121 -16.71 -3.79 25.34
N TYR A 122 -15.79 -3.85 26.30
CA TYR A 122 -15.21 -2.69 26.99
C TYR A 122 -14.30 -1.83 26.11
N GLN A 123 -13.92 -2.30 24.92
CA GLN A 123 -13.06 -1.56 23.98
C GLN A 123 -13.87 -0.67 23.02
N PHE A 124 -15.06 -0.23 23.43
CA PHE A 124 -15.98 0.55 22.59
C PHE A 124 -15.36 1.83 22.02
N VAL A 125 -14.47 2.51 22.78
CA VAL A 125 -13.70 3.67 22.29
C VAL A 125 -12.82 3.27 21.10
N LYS A 126 -12.04 2.18 21.24
CA LYS A 126 -11.18 1.68 20.15
C LYS A 126 -12.00 1.25 18.93
N LYS A 127 -13.14 0.60 19.15
CA LYS A 127 -14.08 0.22 18.09
C LYS A 127 -14.65 1.44 17.37
N GLY A 128 -14.98 2.50 18.10
CA GLY A 128 -15.43 3.77 17.54
C GLY A 128 -14.37 4.44 16.68
N MET A 129 -13.14 4.54 17.19
CA MET A 129 -11.99 5.09 16.45
C MET A 129 -11.71 4.29 15.16
N LEU A 130 -11.73 2.96 15.24
CA LEU A 130 -11.52 2.10 14.07
C LEU A 130 -12.58 2.34 12.99
N LYS A 131 -13.86 2.50 13.35
CA LYS A 131 -14.93 2.83 12.40
C LYS A 131 -14.68 4.16 11.68
N VAL A 132 -14.24 5.19 12.41
CA VAL A 132 -13.89 6.49 11.82
C VAL A 132 -12.71 6.35 10.87
N MET A 133 -11.69 5.57 11.24
CA MET A 133 -10.54 5.30 10.39
C MET A 133 -10.94 4.55 9.11
N ILE A 134 -11.71 3.47 9.21
CA ILE A 134 -12.26 2.75 8.04
C ILE A 134 -13.00 3.70 7.11
N LYS A 135 -13.80 4.64 7.65
CA LYS A 135 -14.49 5.65 6.85
C LYS A 135 -13.51 6.53 6.06
N GLN A 136 -12.43 7.00 6.69
CA GLN A 136 -11.39 7.79 6.01
C GLN A 136 -10.69 7.01 4.89
N TYR A 137 -10.36 5.74 5.13
CA TYR A 137 -9.77 4.87 4.09
C TYR A 137 -10.74 4.66 2.92
N ARG A 138 -12.03 4.43 3.21
CA ARG A 138 -13.07 4.26 2.17
C ARG A 138 -13.27 5.54 1.36
N GLU A 139 -13.24 6.71 2.02
CA GLU A 139 -13.32 8.00 1.35
C GLU A 139 -12.14 8.22 0.40
N LEU A 140 -10.91 7.94 0.85
CA LEU A 140 -9.74 7.98 -0.03
C LEU A 140 -9.87 7.00 -1.20
N LEU A 141 -10.33 5.77 -0.95
CA LEU A 141 -10.51 4.74 -1.98
C LEU A 141 -11.47 5.20 -3.09
N THR A 142 -12.47 6.04 -2.78
CA THR A 142 -13.39 6.57 -3.82
C THR A 142 -12.70 7.44 -4.87
N LYS A 143 -11.49 7.93 -4.59
CA LYS A 143 -10.67 8.68 -5.56
C LYS A 143 -9.95 7.75 -6.54
N PHE A 144 -9.82 6.47 -6.21
CA PHE A 144 -9.22 5.41 -7.02
C PHE A 144 -10.33 4.58 -7.68
N LYS A 145 -11.08 5.20 -8.61
CA LYS A 145 -12.11 4.52 -9.42
C LYS A 145 -11.46 3.62 -10.46
#